data_AF-A0A7S0CT93-F1
#
_entry.id   AF-A0A7S0CT93-F1
#
_cell.length_a   1.000
_cell.length_b   1.000
_cell.length_c   1.000
_cell.angle_alpha   90.00
_cell.angle_beta   90.00
_cell.angle_gamma   90.00
#
_symmetry.space_group_name_H-M   'P 1'
#
loop_
_entity.id
_entity.type
_entity.pdbx_description
1 polymer ?
#
loop_
_entity_poly.entity_id
_entity_poly.type
_entity_poly.pdbx_seq_one_letter_code
_entity_poly.pdbx_strand_id
1 'polypeptide(L)'
;PIMPLFHLFLLAAVQALGGNIKWKCPACKVGVAVAGNLPLEALSGLIRDIAVPVCEYINGTGECDPNTEEGKFACEDLCKGIVRTEEPVLIEILSAKNYTNTGKCAAFGICPPMTTDNPPVPPAKIKSNLSDFSGENKWPNWPDNGGKLVGTFISFTDFHLQRDYQEGSETDCGQPICCRSEDGPGIEGQKAAHYGDHNCDTPRSVLLSMINQMQSITPKPDFIINTGDDPAHDVWNQTPELNSLAIQEVAEEIMGFISDRPYSHCFGNHESEPVNQYRGPGGDQYLYNHMADANSNWLSNDSQNTLRYGGFFQSRLAPKLRALVFHSTMWEGADWYFAANGTDFVGQFSWARDVLQQARERGEKVYVL
;
A
#
# COMPACT_ATOMS: atom_id res chain seq x y z
N PRO A 1 -14.94 -0.37 39.39
CA PRO A 1 -15.57 -1.10 38.26
C PRO A 1 -15.18 -0.60 36.84
N ILE A 2 -14.12 0.21 36.71
CA ILE A 2 -13.64 0.81 35.45
C ILE A 2 -12.54 -0.04 34.77
N MET A 3 -12.04 -1.08 35.45
CA MET A 3 -10.94 -1.96 34.99
C MET A 3 -11.19 -2.82 33.73
N PRO A 4 -12.43 -3.28 33.38
CA PRO A 4 -12.59 -4.16 32.22
C PRO A 4 -12.47 -3.44 30.86
N LEU A 5 -12.81 -2.15 30.80
CA LEU A 5 -12.74 -1.33 29.58
C LEU A 5 -11.30 -0.87 29.29
N PHE A 6 -10.53 -0.58 30.34
CA PHE A 6 -9.14 -0.12 30.24
C PHE A 6 -8.20 -1.21 29.66
N HIS A 7 -8.46 -2.48 29.96
CA HIS A 7 -7.68 -3.59 29.41
C HIS A 7 -7.96 -3.87 27.94
N LEU A 8 -9.17 -3.55 27.46
CA LEU A 8 -9.64 -3.83 26.10
C LEU A 8 -9.14 -2.85 25.03
N PHE A 9 -8.71 -1.66 25.42
CA PHE A 9 -8.06 -0.69 24.54
C PHE A 9 -6.55 -0.82 24.56
N LEU A 10 -5.94 -1.15 25.70
CA LEU A 10 -4.58 -1.69 25.73
C LEU A 10 -4.45 -2.90 24.78
N LEU A 11 -5.48 -3.74 24.70
CA LEU A 11 -5.59 -4.91 23.83
C LEU A 11 -5.47 -4.62 22.31
N ALA A 12 -6.01 -3.50 21.83
CA ALA A 12 -5.92 -3.09 20.43
C ALA A 12 -4.64 -2.28 20.17
N ALA A 13 -4.27 -1.39 21.10
CA ALA A 13 -3.03 -0.62 21.02
C ALA A 13 -1.80 -1.55 21.09
N VAL A 14 -1.69 -2.43 22.10
CA VAL A 14 -0.55 -3.35 22.29
C VAL A 14 -0.37 -4.32 21.12
N GLN A 15 -1.43 -4.69 20.40
CA GLN A 15 -1.33 -5.67 19.32
C GLN A 15 -1.18 -5.02 17.93
N ALA A 16 -1.74 -3.82 17.73
CA ALA A 16 -1.38 -2.94 16.61
C ALA A 16 0.08 -2.45 16.73
N LEU A 17 0.65 -2.52 17.95
CA LEU A 17 2.01 -2.15 18.27
C LEU A 17 2.80 -3.38 18.78
N GLY A 18 2.83 -4.48 18.02
CA GLY A 18 3.87 -5.52 18.13
C GLY A 18 3.98 -6.37 19.41
N GLY A 19 3.14 -6.17 20.44
CA GLY A 19 3.26 -6.82 21.74
C GLY A 19 2.76 -8.27 21.81
N ASN A 20 3.57 -9.17 22.37
CA ASN A 20 3.32 -10.62 22.52
C ASN A 20 2.32 -11.01 23.64
N ILE A 21 1.13 -10.40 23.72
CA ILE A 21 0.08 -10.84 24.65
C ILE A 21 -0.94 -11.74 23.92
N LYS A 22 -0.92 -13.05 24.19
CA LYS A 22 -1.88 -14.01 23.61
C LYS A 22 -3.27 -13.91 24.25
N TRP A 23 -4.08 -13.00 23.75
CA TRP A 23 -5.47 -12.85 24.19
C TRP A 23 -6.40 -13.89 23.57
N LYS A 24 -7.49 -14.22 24.28
CA LYS A 24 -8.50 -15.16 23.80
C LYS A 24 -9.61 -14.41 23.06
N CYS A 25 -9.90 -14.84 21.84
CA CYS A 25 -10.98 -14.35 20.98
C CYS A 25 -12.32 -13.99 21.68
N PRO A 26 -12.84 -14.77 22.67
CA PRO A 26 -14.04 -14.38 23.41
C PRO A 26 -13.95 -13.04 24.17
N ALA A 27 -12.79 -12.72 24.75
CA ALA A 27 -12.60 -11.47 25.49
C ALA A 27 -12.61 -10.26 24.55
N CYS A 28 -11.95 -10.36 23.40
CA CYS A 28 -11.97 -9.33 22.37
C CYS A 28 -13.40 -9.05 21.91
N LYS A 29 -14.18 -10.10 21.60
CA LYS A 29 -15.58 -9.95 21.12
C LYS A 29 -16.44 -9.11 22.07
N VAL A 30 -16.24 -9.27 23.38
CA VAL A 30 -16.97 -8.48 24.38
C VAL A 30 -16.56 -7.01 24.30
N GLY A 31 -15.27 -6.72 24.24
CA GLY A 31 -14.86 -5.32 24.26
C GLY A 31 -15.04 -4.57 22.95
N VAL A 32 -14.88 -5.19 21.79
CA VAL A 32 -15.25 -4.53 20.52
C VAL A 32 -16.75 -4.26 20.45
N ALA A 33 -17.58 -5.09 21.11
CA ALA A 33 -19.01 -4.82 21.24
C ALA A 33 -19.29 -3.59 22.12
N VAL A 34 -18.54 -3.42 23.22
CA VAL A 34 -18.68 -2.24 24.09
C VAL A 34 -18.15 -0.99 23.37
N ALA A 35 -16.95 -1.08 22.78
CA ALA A 35 -16.30 0.02 22.05
C ALA A 35 -17.17 0.54 20.91
N GLY A 36 -17.77 -0.37 20.11
CA GLY A 36 -18.64 0.00 19.00
C GLY A 36 -19.96 0.69 19.40
N ASN A 37 -20.30 0.73 20.70
CA ASN A 37 -21.45 1.46 21.23
C ASN A 37 -21.07 2.80 21.90
N LEU A 38 -19.78 3.13 21.99
CA LEU A 38 -19.35 4.43 22.51
C LEU A 38 -19.60 5.54 21.48
N PRO A 39 -19.90 6.78 21.93
CA PRO A 39 -19.84 7.95 21.06
C PRO A 39 -18.45 8.07 20.42
N LEU A 40 -18.38 8.48 19.15
CA LEU A 40 -17.11 8.56 18.40
C LEU A 40 -16.07 9.44 19.09
N GLU A 41 -16.48 10.59 19.63
CA GLU A 41 -15.58 11.49 20.37
C GLU A 41 -15.02 10.83 21.64
N ALA A 42 -15.84 10.06 22.35
CA ALA A 42 -15.41 9.34 23.54
C ALA A 42 -14.47 8.18 23.18
N LEU A 43 -14.72 7.51 22.06
CA LEU A 43 -13.87 6.44 21.54
C LEU A 43 -12.50 6.98 21.10
N SER A 44 -12.49 8.06 20.34
CA SER A 44 -11.27 8.76 19.89
C SER A 44 -10.44 9.27 21.07
N GLY A 45 -11.06 10.01 22.00
CA GLY A 45 -10.37 10.50 23.18
C GLY A 45 -9.73 9.36 23.99
N LEU A 46 -10.46 8.26 24.19
CA LEU A 46 -9.95 7.09 24.88
C LEU A 46 -8.76 6.42 24.16
N ILE A 47 -8.82 6.33 22.82
CA ILE A 47 -7.71 5.78 22.02
C ILE A 47 -6.47 6.65 22.19
N ARG A 48 -6.59 7.98 22.03
CA ARG A 48 -5.45 8.90 22.14
C ARG A 48 -4.82 8.92 23.53
N ASP A 49 -5.64 8.97 24.57
CA ASP A 49 -5.18 9.07 25.96
C ASP A 49 -4.42 7.81 26.43
N ILE A 50 -4.65 6.66 25.78
CA ILE A 50 -4.09 5.37 26.20
C ILE A 50 -3.04 4.85 25.21
N ALA A 51 -3.28 4.95 23.91
CA ALA A 51 -2.50 4.24 22.91
C ALA A 51 -1.04 4.72 22.84
N VAL A 52 -0.79 6.04 22.91
CA VAL A 52 0.59 6.58 22.89
C VAL A 52 1.39 6.17 24.14
N PRO A 53 0.91 6.40 25.38
CA PRO A 53 1.64 5.97 26.57
C PRO A 53 1.87 4.45 26.62
N VAL A 54 0.91 3.67 26.12
CA VAL A 54 1.04 2.21 26.05
C VAL A 54 2.11 1.82 25.05
N CYS A 55 2.08 2.40 23.85
CA CYS A 55 3.08 2.20 22.81
C CYS A 55 4.51 2.40 23.33
N GLU A 56 4.74 3.55 23.96
CA GLU A 56 6.03 3.90 24.55
C GLU A 56 6.42 2.89 25.64
N TYR A 57 5.49 2.53 26.51
CA TYR A 57 5.75 1.64 27.65
C TYR A 57 6.15 0.23 27.24
N ILE A 58 5.53 -0.31 26.18
CA ILE A 58 5.80 -1.69 25.74
C ILE A 58 6.89 -1.78 24.66
N ASN A 59 7.45 -0.64 24.21
CA ASN A 59 8.21 -0.54 22.97
C ASN A 59 7.44 -1.15 21.80
N GLY A 60 6.26 -0.62 21.54
CA GLY A 60 5.27 -1.28 20.71
C GLY A 60 5.62 -1.30 19.23
N THR A 61 6.35 -0.32 18.72
CA THR A 61 6.90 -0.44 17.36
C THR A 61 8.00 -1.49 17.31
N GLY A 62 8.76 -1.67 18.40
CA GLY A 62 9.95 -2.52 18.43
C GLY A 62 11.13 -1.93 17.66
N GLU A 63 10.98 -0.70 17.17
CA GLU A 63 11.88 -0.04 16.22
C GLU A 63 12.54 1.20 16.83
N CYS A 64 12.45 1.35 18.15
CA CYS A 64 13.15 2.38 18.92
C CYS A 64 13.73 1.78 20.20
N ASP A 65 14.76 2.41 20.77
CA ASP A 65 15.35 2.00 22.06
C ASP A 65 14.86 2.90 23.21
N PRO A 66 13.92 2.45 24.05
CA PRO A 66 13.40 3.27 25.15
C PRO A 66 14.43 3.50 26.28
N ASN A 67 15.61 2.86 26.22
CA ASN A 67 16.63 2.94 27.27
C ASN A 67 17.64 4.09 27.07
N THR A 68 17.70 4.69 25.87
CA THR A 68 18.55 5.85 25.58
C THR A 68 17.73 7.16 25.62
N GLU A 69 18.40 8.32 25.61
CA GLU A 69 17.68 9.60 25.59
C GLU A 69 17.15 9.88 24.17
N GLU A 70 17.98 9.60 23.17
CA GLU A 70 17.64 9.68 21.75
C GLU A 70 16.50 8.72 21.39
N GLY A 71 16.58 7.48 21.85
CA GLY A 71 15.57 6.47 21.54
C GLY A 71 14.23 6.69 22.25
N LYS A 72 14.19 7.41 23.38
CA LYS A 72 12.91 7.86 23.99
C LYS A 72 12.17 8.85 23.10
N PHE A 73 12.88 9.83 22.56
CA PHE A 73 12.29 10.78 21.61
C PHE A 73 11.79 10.05 20.37
N ALA A 74 12.61 9.15 19.82
CA ALA A 74 12.21 8.32 18.69
C ALA A 74 10.94 7.50 18.99
N CYS A 75 10.86 6.83 20.14
CA CYS A 75 9.66 6.11 20.55
C CYS A 75 8.44 7.02 20.67
N GLU A 76 8.57 8.19 21.28
CA GLU A 76 7.47 9.15 21.44
C GLU A 76 6.94 9.62 20.06
N ASP A 77 7.83 9.97 19.14
CA ASP A 77 7.47 10.42 17.79
C ASP A 77 6.80 9.31 16.97
N LEU A 78 7.39 8.12 16.94
CA LEU A 78 6.83 6.95 16.25
C LEU A 78 5.44 6.60 16.80
N CYS A 79 5.32 6.48 18.12
CA CYS A 79 4.06 6.11 18.76
C CYS A 79 2.95 7.13 18.50
N LYS A 80 3.26 8.43 18.54
CA LYS A 80 2.30 9.48 18.18
C LYS A 80 1.90 9.42 16.72
N GLY A 81 2.86 9.23 15.83
CA GLY A 81 2.62 9.17 14.39
C GLY A 81 1.75 7.97 14.00
N ILE A 82 2.10 6.77 14.46
CA ILE A 82 1.32 5.54 14.22
C ILE A 82 -0.09 5.66 14.80
N VAL A 83 -0.25 6.15 16.03
CA VAL A 83 -1.60 6.32 16.60
C VAL A 83 -2.40 7.33 15.80
N ARG A 84 -1.78 8.42 15.33
CA ARG A 84 -2.43 9.45 14.51
C ARG A 84 -2.93 8.88 13.18
N THR A 85 -2.13 8.09 12.49
CA THR A 85 -2.49 7.51 11.18
C THR A 85 -3.52 6.39 11.36
N GLU A 86 -3.33 5.48 12.32
CA GLU A 86 -4.19 4.28 12.45
C GLU A 86 -5.50 4.49 13.22
N GLU A 87 -5.59 5.52 14.09
CA GLU A 87 -6.79 5.77 14.89
C GLU A 87 -8.08 5.88 14.06
N PRO A 88 -8.15 6.65 12.96
CA PRO A 88 -9.35 6.73 12.12
C PRO A 88 -9.82 5.37 11.61
N VAL A 89 -8.89 4.53 11.13
CA VAL A 89 -9.19 3.17 10.65
C VAL A 89 -9.72 2.31 11.79
N LEU A 90 -9.07 2.36 12.96
CA LEU A 90 -9.52 1.65 14.15
C LEU A 90 -10.95 2.04 14.56
N ILE A 91 -11.28 3.33 14.55
CA ILE A 91 -12.62 3.83 14.86
C ILE A 91 -13.64 3.35 13.82
N GLU A 92 -13.30 3.39 12.54
CA GLU A 92 -14.16 2.90 11.45
C GLU A 92 -14.47 1.41 11.65
N ILE A 93 -13.47 0.56 11.87
CA ILE A 93 -13.66 -0.88 12.11
C ILE A 93 -14.50 -1.14 13.38
N LEU A 94 -14.20 -0.46 14.48
CA LEU A 94 -14.90 -0.66 15.76
C LEU A 94 -16.36 -0.21 15.69
N SER A 95 -16.65 0.91 15.02
CA SER A 95 -18.00 1.49 14.90
C SER A 95 -18.83 0.88 13.78
N ALA A 96 -18.20 0.21 12.80
CA ALA A 96 -18.85 -0.45 11.69
C ALA A 96 -19.90 -1.48 12.15
N LYS A 97 -21.15 -1.31 11.68
CA LYS A 97 -22.29 -2.20 12.02
C LYS A 97 -22.37 -3.44 11.12
N ASN A 98 -21.76 -3.38 9.94
CA ASN A 98 -21.69 -4.47 8.98
C ASN A 98 -20.66 -5.53 9.35
N TYR A 99 -19.71 -5.22 10.24
CA TYR A 99 -18.74 -6.21 10.73
C TYR A 99 -19.24 -6.91 11.99
N THR A 100 -19.08 -8.23 12.01
CA THR A 100 -19.33 -9.01 13.23
C THR A 100 -18.24 -8.72 14.26
N ASN A 101 -18.52 -8.94 15.55
CA ASN A 101 -17.50 -8.83 16.59
C ASN A 101 -16.34 -9.82 16.38
N THR A 102 -16.58 -10.97 15.73
CA THR A 102 -15.49 -11.88 15.35
C THR A 102 -14.59 -11.25 14.29
N GLY A 103 -15.18 -10.63 13.26
CA GLY A 103 -14.45 -9.95 12.19
C GLY A 103 -13.61 -8.81 12.71
N LYS A 104 -14.20 -7.92 13.54
CA LYS A 104 -13.46 -6.84 14.19
C LYS A 104 -12.23 -7.36 14.96
N CYS A 105 -12.39 -8.47 15.67
CA CYS A 105 -11.27 -9.10 16.38
C CYS A 105 -10.28 -9.85 15.48
N ALA A 106 -10.70 -10.31 14.31
CA ALA A 106 -9.83 -10.91 13.31
C ALA A 106 -8.94 -9.84 12.64
N ALA A 107 -9.48 -8.64 12.41
CA ALA A 107 -8.70 -7.49 11.94
C ALA A 107 -7.53 -7.14 12.85
N PHE A 108 -7.69 -7.29 14.16
CA PHE A 108 -6.62 -7.06 15.14
C PHE A 108 -5.77 -8.33 15.43
N GLY A 109 -5.92 -9.40 14.66
CA GLY A 109 -5.17 -10.65 14.85
C GLY A 109 -5.48 -11.42 16.14
N ILE A 110 -6.58 -11.11 16.85
CA ILE A 110 -6.97 -11.75 18.12
C ILE A 110 -7.86 -12.97 17.91
N CYS A 111 -8.71 -12.94 16.88
CA CYS A 111 -9.51 -14.07 16.44
C CYS A 111 -8.91 -14.69 15.17
N PRO A 112 -9.20 -15.97 14.88
CA PRO A 112 -8.85 -16.56 13.59
C PRO A 112 -9.38 -15.71 12.41
N PRO A 113 -8.69 -15.71 11.26
CA PRO A 113 -9.12 -15.00 10.07
C PRO A 113 -10.57 -15.34 9.69
N MET A 114 -11.27 -14.35 9.13
CA MET A 114 -12.65 -14.53 8.65
C MET A 114 -12.71 -15.30 7.32
N THR A 115 -11.57 -15.54 6.68
CA THR A 115 -11.47 -16.24 5.41
C THR A 115 -11.74 -17.74 5.59
N THR A 116 -12.48 -18.30 4.62
CA THR A 116 -12.76 -19.74 4.53
C THR A 116 -12.07 -20.32 3.31
N ASP A 117 -11.72 -21.60 3.33
CA ASP A 117 -11.25 -22.29 2.13
C ASP A 117 -12.29 -22.18 1.01
N ASN A 118 -11.92 -21.57 -0.13
CA ASN A 118 -12.79 -21.28 -1.28
C ASN A 118 -14.02 -20.42 -0.93
N PRO A 119 -13.85 -19.13 -0.60
CA PRO A 119 -14.97 -18.26 -0.31
C PRO A 119 -15.87 -18.09 -1.55
N PRO A 120 -17.19 -17.93 -1.40
CA PRO A 120 -18.08 -17.64 -2.52
C PRO A 120 -17.60 -16.39 -3.27
N VAL A 121 -17.45 -16.50 -4.59
CA VAL A 121 -17.08 -15.36 -5.43
C VAL A 121 -18.34 -14.55 -5.75
N PRO A 122 -18.47 -13.30 -5.26
CA PRO A 122 -19.64 -12.48 -5.55
C PRO A 122 -19.63 -12.02 -7.01
N PRO A 123 -20.79 -11.62 -7.58
CA PRO A 123 -20.84 -11.08 -8.93
C PRO A 123 -19.92 -9.86 -9.11
N ALA A 124 -19.40 -9.67 -10.33
CA ALA A 124 -18.61 -8.50 -10.66
C ALA A 124 -19.46 -7.23 -10.46
N LYS A 125 -18.93 -6.27 -9.69
CA LYS A 125 -19.59 -4.98 -9.44
C LYS A 125 -19.32 -3.95 -10.55
N ILE A 126 -18.24 -4.16 -11.30
CA ILE A 126 -17.87 -3.44 -12.53
C ILE A 126 -17.39 -4.46 -13.57
N LYS A 127 -17.51 -4.12 -14.86
CA LYS A 127 -17.03 -4.94 -15.97
C LYS A 127 -15.95 -4.20 -16.74
N SER A 128 -15.15 -4.94 -17.51
CA SER A 128 -14.19 -4.38 -18.46
C SER A 128 -14.66 -4.63 -19.90
N ASN A 129 -14.21 -3.79 -20.82
CA ASN A 129 -14.38 -3.95 -22.25
C ASN A 129 -13.01 -3.95 -22.93
N LEU A 130 -12.48 -5.14 -23.24
CA LEU A 130 -11.16 -5.30 -23.86
C LEU A 130 -11.08 -4.79 -25.31
N SER A 131 -12.22 -4.36 -25.88
CA SER A 131 -12.29 -3.70 -27.19
C SER A 131 -12.25 -2.17 -27.11
N ASP A 132 -12.28 -1.59 -25.90
CA ASP A 132 -12.11 -0.15 -25.73
C ASP A 132 -10.64 0.24 -25.77
N PHE A 133 -10.30 1.03 -26.79
CA PHE A 133 -8.98 1.60 -27.02
C PHE A 133 -9.00 3.13 -26.98
N SER A 134 -10.08 3.72 -26.48
CA SER A 134 -10.19 5.18 -26.37
C SER A 134 -9.33 5.70 -25.22
N GLY A 135 -8.71 6.87 -25.39
CA GLY A 135 -7.90 7.53 -24.35
C GLY A 135 -6.43 7.08 -24.28
N GLU A 136 -6.11 5.81 -24.59
CA GLU A 136 -4.73 5.33 -24.56
C GLU A 136 -3.90 5.85 -25.76
N ASN A 137 -2.60 6.09 -25.53
CA ASN A 137 -1.68 6.45 -26.58
C ASN A 137 -1.51 5.31 -27.61
N LYS A 138 -1.27 5.70 -28.87
CA LYS A 138 -0.94 4.74 -29.92
C LYS A 138 0.37 4.06 -29.57
N TRP A 139 0.36 2.74 -29.65
CA TRP A 139 1.56 1.96 -29.39
C TRP A 139 2.66 2.24 -30.39
N PRO A 140 3.92 2.08 -30.00
CA PRO A 140 5.01 2.00 -30.95
C PRO A 140 4.78 0.81 -31.87
N ASN A 141 5.27 0.90 -33.12
CA ASN A 141 5.24 -0.22 -34.04
C ASN A 141 6.04 -1.39 -33.42
N TRP A 142 5.34 -2.45 -33.01
CA TRP A 142 5.99 -3.65 -32.49
C TRP A 142 6.88 -4.26 -33.59
N PRO A 143 8.13 -4.63 -33.30
CA PRO A 143 8.99 -5.26 -34.29
C PRO A 143 8.33 -6.53 -34.83
N ASP A 144 8.17 -6.63 -36.16
CA ASP A 144 7.69 -7.86 -36.77
C ASP A 144 8.80 -8.92 -36.71
N ASN A 145 8.76 -9.74 -35.66
CA ASN A 145 9.68 -10.85 -35.43
C ASN A 145 9.28 -12.10 -36.24
N GLY A 146 8.81 -11.90 -37.49
CA GLY A 146 8.29 -12.97 -38.34
C GLY A 146 7.05 -13.64 -37.75
N GLY A 147 6.17 -12.84 -37.15
CA GLY A 147 4.96 -13.33 -36.47
C GLY A 147 5.18 -13.99 -35.10
N LYS A 148 6.40 -13.98 -34.54
CA LYS A 148 6.67 -14.50 -33.18
C LYS A 148 6.48 -13.40 -32.13
N LEU A 149 5.79 -13.72 -31.03
CA LEU A 149 5.71 -12.86 -29.83
C LEU A 149 6.97 -13.00 -28.98
N VAL A 150 8.08 -12.48 -29.48
CA VAL A 150 9.35 -12.34 -28.73
C VAL A 150 9.53 -10.85 -28.41
N GLY A 151 9.90 -10.56 -27.17
CA GLY A 151 10.12 -9.20 -26.68
C GLY A 151 10.88 -9.20 -25.36
N THR A 152 11.18 -8.01 -24.88
CA THR A 152 11.86 -7.74 -23.61
C THR A 152 11.08 -6.73 -22.81
N PHE A 153 11.15 -6.79 -21.49
CA PHE A 153 10.54 -5.79 -20.63
C PHE A 153 11.44 -5.52 -19.44
N ILE A 154 11.25 -4.37 -18.80
CA ILE A 154 11.84 -4.08 -17.49
C ILE A 154 10.73 -4.26 -16.45
N SER A 155 11.08 -4.90 -15.34
CA SER A 155 10.26 -4.95 -14.14
C SER A 155 11.09 -4.42 -12.98
N PHE A 156 10.49 -3.53 -12.20
CA PHE A 156 11.02 -3.07 -10.93
C PHE A 156 9.88 -3.03 -9.90
N THR A 157 10.24 -2.99 -8.63
CA THR A 157 9.35 -3.17 -7.48
C THR A 157 10.01 -2.54 -6.26
N ASP A 158 9.21 -2.19 -5.25
CA ASP A 158 9.68 -1.80 -3.92
C ASP A 158 10.71 -0.68 -3.99
N PHE A 159 10.39 0.37 -4.75
CA PHE A 159 11.34 1.45 -4.96
C PHE A 159 11.54 2.28 -3.69
N HIS A 160 10.48 2.46 -2.89
CA HIS A 160 10.48 3.19 -1.63
C HIS A 160 11.24 4.52 -1.74
N LEU A 161 10.69 5.44 -2.54
CA LEU A 161 11.25 6.77 -2.73
C LEU A 161 11.17 7.57 -1.43
N GLN A 162 12.31 7.75 -0.79
CA GLN A 162 12.46 8.65 0.33
C GLN A 162 12.65 10.09 -0.17
N ARG A 163 11.55 10.83 -0.28
CA ARG A 163 11.53 12.18 -0.86
C ARG A 163 12.28 13.22 -0.03
N ASP A 164 12.45 12.97 1.27
CA ASP A 164 13.15 13.83 2.22
C ASP A 164 14.58 13.35 2.54
N TYR A 165 15.09 12.35 1.81
CA TYR A 165 16.46 11.88 1.94
C TYR A 165 17.45 13.02 1.74
N GLN A 166 18.36 13.18 2.70
CA GLN A 166 19.34 14.24 2.74
C GLN A 166 20.75 13.65 2.83
N GLU A 167 21.56 13.79 1.78
CA GLU A 167 22.97 13.37 1.83
C GLU A 167 23.71 14.06 3.00
N GLY A 168 24.49 13.28 3.75
CA GLY A 168 25.26 13.71 4.91
C GLY A 168 24.52 13.74 6.24
N SER A 169 23.22 13.40 6.27
CA SER A 169 22.45 13.27 7.51
C SER A 169 22.80 12.00 8.29
N GLU A 170 22.28 11.91 9.51
CA GLU A 170 22.45 10.77 10.42
C GLU A 170 21.78 9.51 9.86
N THR A 171 22.50 8.39 9.92
CA THR A 171 22.05 7.06 9.46
C THR A 171 21.58 6.18 10.61
N ASP A 172 21.82 6.57 11.86
CA ASP A 172 21.44 5.86 13.08
C ASP A 172 20.67 6.79 14.03
N CYS A 173 19.46 7.16 13.62
CA CYS A 173 18.58 8.13 14.27
C CYS A 173 17.67 7.50 15.35
N GLY A 174 17.73 6.18 15.55
CA GLY A 174 16.88 5.45 16.49
C GLY A 174 15.43 5.25 16.05
N GLN A 175 15.12 5.51 14.78
CA GLN A 175 13.81 5.27 14.13
C GLN A 175 13.94 4.20 13.02
N PRO A 176 12.83 3.66 12.49
CA PRO A 176 12.83 2.58 11.50
C PRO A 176 13.53 2.96 10.19
N ILE A 177 13.40 4.23 9.78
CA ILE A 177 14.17 4.82 8.69
C ILE A 177 14.75 6.17 9.10
N CYS A 178 15.97 6.43 8.63
CA CYS A 178 16.74 7.64 8.92
C CYS A 178 17.08 8.41 7.64
N CYS A 179 18.24 9.07 7.60
CA CYS A 179 18.72 9.85 6.46
C CYS A 179 17.94 11.12 6.12
N ARG A 180 17.11 11.65 7.01
CA ARG A 180 16.29 12.84 6.76
C ARG A 180 16.99 14.08 7.30
N SER A 181 16.59 15.24 6.77
CA SER A 181 17.14 16.51 7.24
C SER A 181 16.90 16.78 8.73
N GLU A 182 15.79 16.24 9.27
CA GLU A 182 15.41 16.34 10.69
C GLU A 182 16.21 15.42 11.62
N ASP A 183 16.82 14.35 11.09
CA ASP A 183 17.71 13.45 11.84
C ASP A 183 19.05 14.13 12.19
N GLY A 184 19.32 15.30 11.60
CA GLY A 184 20.53 16.08 11.84
C GLY A 184 21.73 15.58 11.04
N PRO A 185 22.89 16.25 11.16
CA PRO A 185 24.10 15.87 10.43
C PRO A 185 24.72 14.60 11.03
N GLY A 186 25.06 13.64 10.17
CA GLY A 186 25.70 12.40 10.60
C GLY A 186 27.14 12.60 11.07
N ILE A 187 27.60 11.74 11.98
CA ILE A 187 29.00 11.71 12.43
C ILE A 187 29.90 10.86 11.51
N GLU A 188 31.21 10.85 11.74
CA GLU A 188 32.14 10.06 10.92
C GLU A 188 31.77 8.57 10.95
N GLY A 189 31.48 8.00 9.76
CA GLY A 189 31.04 6.61 9.62
C GLY A 189 29.51 6.41 9.65
N GLN A 190 28.73 7.46 9.90
CA GLN A 190 27.26 7.43 9.97
C GLN A 190 26.63 8.58 9.17
N LYS A 191 27.16 8.81 7.96
CA LYS A 191 26.66 9.85 7.04
C LYS A 191 25.96 9.20 5.87
N ALA A 192 24.71 9.60 5.67
CA ALA A 192 23.90 9.21 4.52
C ALA A 192 24.66 9.48 3.22
N ALA A 193 24.97 8.44 2.45
CA ALA A 193 25.76 8.58 1.23
C ALA A 193 24.91 9.05 0.05
N HIS A 194 25.55 9.44 -1.05
CA HIS A 194 24.84 9.92 -2.24
C HIS A 194 23.83 8.89 -2.80
N TYR A 195 24.14 7.59 -2.73
CA TYR A 195 23.33 6.51 -3.31
C TYR A 195 22.56 5.68 -2.27
N GLY A 196 22.38 6.21 -1.07
CA GLY A 196 21.65 5.52 0.00
C GLY A 196 22.54 5.03 1.14
N ASP A 197 21.88 4.46 2.14
CA ASP A 197 22.46 3.75 3.28
C ASP A 197 21.58 2.53 3.59
N HIS A 198 22.09 1.56 4.37
CA HIS A 198 21.33 0.37 4.75
C HIS A 198 20.20 0.63 5.76
N ASN A 199 20.24 1.76 6.46
CA ASN A 199 19.23 2.17 7.44
C ASN A 199 18.20 3.16 6.90
N CYS A 200 18.14 3.31 5.57
CA CYS A 200 17.35 4.34 4.91
C CYS A 200 16.69 3.79 3.66
N ASP A 201 15.67 4.51 3.19
CA ASP A 201 15.00 4.22 1.93
C ASP A 201 15.69 4.93 0.76
N THR A 202 15.16 4.70 -0.44
CA THR A 202 15.88 5.00 -1.66
C THR A 202 15.87 6.50 -1.98
N PRO A 203 17.04 7.15 -2.11
CA PRO A 203 17.09 8.53 -2.57
C PRO A 203 16.77 8.66 -4.06
N ARG A 204 16.30 9.84 -4.45
CA ARG A 204 16.07 10.21 -5.86
C ARG A 204 17.30 9.98 -6.76
N SER A 205 18.52 10.07 -6.23
CA SER A 205 19.76 9.78 -6.98
C SER A 205 19.80 8.35 -7.53
N VAL A 206 19.27 7.37 -6.79
CA VAL A 206 19.17 5.98 -7.23
C VAL A 206 18.10 5.83 -8.30
N LEU A 207 16.96 6.53 -8.21
CA LEU A 207 15.93 6.57 -9.26
C LEU A 207 16.54 7.04 -10.58
N LEU A 208 17.27 8.15 -10.55
CA LEU A 208 17.93 8.72 -11.72
C LEU A 208 19.03 7.81 -12.26
N SER A 209 19.79 7.14 -11.39
CA SER A 209 20.79 6.13 -11.77
C SER A 209 20.15 4.94 -12.48
N MET A 210 19.05 4.43 -11.93
CA MET A 210 18.26 3.35 -12.54
C MET A 210 17.77 3.77 -13.92
N ILE A 211 17.15 4.95 -14.04
CA ILE A 211 16.67 5.50 -15.31
C ILE A 211 17.82 5.59 -16.31
N ASN A 212 18.97 6.16 -15.93
CA ASN A 212 20.17 6.24 -16.77
C ASN A 212 20.59 4.86 -17.30
N GLN A 213 20.57 3.84 -16.44
CA GLN A 213 20.87 2.47 -16.84
C GLN A 213 19.82 1.93 -17.81
N MET A 214 18.53 2.15 -17.57
CA MET A 214 17.46 1.79 -18.50
C MET A 214 17.66 2.47 -19.87
N GLN A 215 18.19 3.70 -19.90
CA GLN A 215 18.49 4.41 -21.15
C GLN A 215 19.61 3.76 -21.95
N SER A 216 20.56 3.11 -21.30
CA SER A 216 21.68 2.46 -21.99
C SER A 216 21.30 1.14 -22.67
N ILE A 217 20.19 0.51 -22.26
CA ILE A 217 19.76 -0.80 -22.76
C ILE A 217 19.40 -0.72 -24.24
N THR A 218 20.05 -1.56 -25.05
CA THR A 218 19.83 -1.67 -26.49
C THR A 218 19.72 -3.14 -26.91
N PRO A 219 18.64 -3.56 -27.60
CA PRO A 219 17.48 -2.75 -27.96
C PRO A 219 16.68 -2.33 -26.72
N LYS A 220 15.99 -1.19 -26.83
CA LYS A 220 15.17 -0.65 -25.74
C LYS A 220 14.04 -1.65 -25.38
N PRO A 221 13.63 -1.76 -24.10
CA PRO A 221 12.64 -2.74 -23.62
C PRO A 221 11.21 -2.41 -24.05
N ASP A 222 10.43 -3.39 -24.49
CA ASP A 222 9.12 -3.23 -25.12
C ASP A 222 8.02 -2.58 -24.27
N PHE A 223 8.05 -2.83 -22.99
CA PHE A 223 7.18 -2.19 -22.00
C PHE A 223 7.88 -2.23 -20.64
N ILE A 224 7.34 -1.49 -19.68
CA ILE A 224 7.83 -1.45 -18.31
C ILE A 224 6.69 -1.83 -17.35
N ILE A 225 7.05 -2.57 -16.31
CA ILE A 225 6.18 -2.93 -15.19
C ILE A 225 6.79 -2.37 -13.90
N ASN A 226 6.01 -1.59 -13.17
CA ASN A 226 6.25 -1.26 -11.76
C ASN A 226 5.25 -2.06 -10.92
N THR A 227 5.71 -2.89 -9.98
CA THR A 227 4.80 -3.68 -9.12
C THR A 227 4.42 -2.98 -7.81
N GLY A 228 4.75 -1.70 -7.63
CA GLY A 228 4.32 -0.89 -6.49
C GLY A 228 5.37 -0.78 -5.39
N ASP A 229 4.91 -0.36 -4.22
CA ASP A 229 5.69 0.08 -3.07
C ASP A 229 6.62 1.25 -3.41
N ASP A 230 6.00 2.31 -3.94
CA ASP A 230 6.70 3.55 -4.28
C ASP A 230 6.93 4.49 -3.07
N PRO A 231 6.01 4.67 -2.11
CA PRO A 231 6.27 5.46 -0.90
C PRO A 231 7.25 4.79 0.07
N ALA A 232 7.97 5.60 0.87
CA ALA A 232 8.93 5.11 1.86
C ALA A 232 8.26 4.45 3.09
N HIS A 233 9.09 3.98 4.02
CA HIS A 233 8.70 3.35 5.28
C HIS A 233 8.52 4.36 6.43
N ASP A 234 8.40 5.66 6.17
CA ASP A 234 8.04 6.72 7.13
C ASP A 234 6.55 6.68 7.52
N VAL A 235 5.99 5.49 7.74
CA VAL A 235 4.54 5.24 7.88
C VAL A 235 3.89 5.99 9.06
N TRP A 236 4.68 6.43 10.03
CA TRP A 236 4.22 7.26 11.14
C TRP A 236 4.09 8.75 10.76
N ASN A 237 4.68 9.17 9.64
CA ASN A 237 4.75 10.55 9.16
C ASN A 237 4.15 10.78 7.76
N GLN A 238 3.34 9.84 7.28
CA GLN A 238 2.70 9.94 5.97
C GLN A 238 1.38 10.71 5.98
N THR A 239 0.98 11.17 4.78
CA THR A 239 -0.37 11.66 4.47
C THR A 239 -0.79 11.14 3.10
N PRO A 240 -2.10 11.12 2.76
CA PRO A 240 -2.59 10.74 1.44
C PRO A 240 -1.90 11.50 0.31
N GLU A 241 -1.61 12.79 0.52
CA GLU A 241 -0.94 13.65 -0.44
C GLU A 241 0.53 13.30 -0.61
N LEU A 242 1.27 13.01 0.48
CA LEU A 242 2.68 12.66 0.41
C LEU A 242 2.90 11.33 -0.32
N ASN A 243 2.07 10.32 -0.03
CA ASN A 243 2.14 9.02 -0.71
C ASN A 243 1.80 9.18 -2.20
N SER A 244 0.76 9.95 -2.53
CA SER A 244 0.41 10.26 -3.92
C SER A 244 1.57 10.93 -4.67
N LEU A 245 2.24 11.89 -4.05
CA LEU A 245 3.40 12.57 -4.64
C LEU A 245 4.58 11.63 -4.89
N ALA A 246 4.86 10.68 -4.01
CA ALA A 246 5.92 9.69 -4.22
C ALA A 246 5.62 8.80 -5.43
N ILE A 247 4.39 8.30 -5.52
CA ILE A 247 3.95 7.47 -6.66
C ILE A 247 4.00 8.26 -7.97
N GLN A 248 3.53 9.52 -7.94
CA GLN A 248 3.60 10.42 -9.09
C GLN A 248 5.04 10.63 -9.54
N GLU A 249 5.96 10.92 -8.62
CA GLU A 249 7.35 11.21 -8.93
C GLU A 249 8.05 10.01 -9.58
N VAL A 250 7.86 8.79 -9.03
CA VAL A 250 8.38 7.57 -9.64
C VAL A 250 7.80 7.37 -11.05
N ALA A 251 6.48 7.49 -11.20
CA ALA A 251 5.81 7.29 -12.48
C ALA A 251 6.24 8.34 -13.53
N GLU A 252 6.30 9.62 -13.17
CA GLU A 252 6.67 10.72 -14.07
C GLU A 252 8.12 10.63 -14.55
N GLU A 253 9.07 10.29 -13.67
CA GLU A 253 10.47 10.13 -14.03
C GLU A 253 10.66 8.95 -15.00
N ILE A 254 9.96 7.84 -14.77
CA ILE A 254 9.97 6.67 -15.67
C ILE A 254 9.29 6.99 -17.01
N MET A 255 8.09 7.57 -16.99
CA MET A 255 7.35 7.91 -18.20
C MET A 255 8.01 9.01 -19.02
N GLY A 256 8.70 9.95 -18.38
CA GLY A 256 9.51 10.97 -19.05
C GLY A 256 10.65 10.35 -19.88
N PHE A 257 11.13 9.17 -19.49
CA PHE A 257 12.13 8.41 -20.24
C PHE A 257 11.53 7.54 -21.37
N ILE A 258 10.39 6.89 -21.15
CA ILE A 258 9.75 5.96 -22.11
C ILE A 258 8.40 6.44 -22.65
N SER A 259 8.33 7.71 -23.05
CA SER A 259 7.07 8.33 -23.52
C SER A 259 6.41 7.65 -24.73
N ASP A 260 7.11 6.71 -25.38
CA ASP A 260 6.67 5.97 -26.55
C ASP A 260 6.37 4.48 -26.29
N ARG A 261 6.34 4.00 -25.04
CA ARG A 261 6.10 2.58 -24.72
C ARG A 261 5.14 2.36 -23.54
N PRO A 262 4.37 1.27 -23.55
CA PRO A 262 3.46 0.96 -22.44
C PRO A 262 4.18 0.89 -21.08
N TYR A 263 3.59 1.54 -20.10
CA TYR A 263 3.92 1.44 -18.68
C TYR A 263 2.70 0.91 -17.94
N SER A 264 2.90 -0.11 -17.11
CA SER A 264 1.86 -0.64 -16.22
C SER A 264 2.37 -0.61 -14.79
N HIS A 265 1.51 -0.16 -13.88
CA HIS A 265 1.80 -0.09 -12.45
C HIS A 265 0.82 -0.96 -11.66
N CYS A 266 1.24 -1.45 -10.50
CA CYS A 266 0.42 -2.20 -9.52
C CYS A 266 0.47 -1.52 -8.16
N PHE A 267 -0.56 -1.68 -7.35
CA PHE A 267 -0.51 -1.27 -5.94
C PHE A 267 0.29 -2.30 -5.14
N GLY A 268 1.29 -1.83 -4.40
CA GLY A 268 1.85 -2.49 -3.23
C GLY A 268 1.00 -2.19 -1.99
N ASN A 269 1.58 -2.34 -0.81
CA ASN A 269 0.91 -2.11 0.48
C ASN A 269 1.29 -0.75 1.11
N HIS A 270 2.33 -0.08 0.59
CA HIS A 270 2.76 1.26 1.02
C HIS A 270 2.04 2.41 0.29
N GLU A 271 1.25 2.16 -0.75
CA GLU A 271 0.55 3.24 -1.47
C GLU A 271 -0.54 3.93 -0.65
N SER A 272 -1.25 3.18 0.21
CA SER A 272 -2.31 3.74 1.04
C SER A 272 -1.75 4.48 2.25
N GLU A 273 -2.50 5.48 2.73
CA GLU A 273 -2.34 6.02 4.06
C GLU A 273 -3.65 5.77 4.82
N PRO A 274 -3.59 5.06 5.96
CA PRO A 274 -2.43 4.39 6.56
C PRO A 274 -1.92 3.19 5.74
N VAL A 275 -0.70 2.73 6.04
CA VAL A 275 -0.06 1.59 5.37
C VAL A 275 -0.91 0.32 5.50
N ASN A 276 -0.99 -0.47 4.42
CA ASN A 276 -1.80 -1.69 4.28
C ASN A 276 -3.33 -1.52 4.30
N GLN A 277 -3.86 -0.32 4.55
CA GLN A 277 -5.29 -0.13 4.79
C GLN A 277 -6.03 0.31 3.53
N TYR A 278 -6.76 -0.63 2.89
CA TYR A 278 -7.58 -0.33 1.71
C TYR A 278 -9.08 -0.44 2.00
N ARG A 279 -9.76 0.71 2.11
CA ARG A 279 -11.22 0.79 2.27
C ARG A 279 -11.98 0.28 1.04
N GLY A 280 -11.37 0.35 -0.14
CA GLY A 280 -11.98 0.05 -1.42
C GLY A 280 -12.84 1.18 -2.00
N PRO A 281 -13.78 0.84 -2.91
CA PRO A 281 -14.58 1.80 -3.66
C PRO A 281 -15.30 2.81 -2.76
N GLY A 282 -15.01 4.10 -2.97
CA GLY A 282 -15.57 5.22 -2.21
C GLY A 282 -14.74 5.68 -1.02
N GLY A 283 -13.83 4.84 -0.50
CA GLY A 283 -12.88 5.20 0.56
C GLY A 283 -11.52 5.64 0.03
N ASP A 284 -10.96 4.88 -0.93
CA ASP A 284 -9.60 5.12 -1.43
C ASP A 284 -9.58 5.89 -2.77
N GLN A 285 -10.62 6.68 -3.02
CA GLN A 285 -10.74 7.39 -4.30
C GLN A 285 -9.69 8.46 -4.51
N TYR A 286 -9.06 8.98 -3.45
CA TYR A 286 -7.92 9.88 -3.61
C TYR A 286 -6.79 9.16 -4.37
N LEU A 287 -6.48 7.93 -3.95
CA LEU A 287 -5.40 7.11 -4.50
C LEU A 287 -5.75 6.57 -5.87
N TYR A 288 -6.93 5.95 -6.02
CA TYR A 288 -7.34 5.35 -7.30
C TYR A 288 -7.48 6.38 -8.41
N ASN A 289 -7.99 7.57 -8.09
CA ASN A 289 -8.07 8.66 -9.05
C ASN A 289 -6.69 9.15 -9.44
N HIS A 290 -5.86 9.43 -8.44
CA HIS A 290 -4.49 9.90 -8.67
C HIS A 290 -3.72 8.95 -9.59
N MET A 291 -3.83 7.64 -9.35
CA MET A 291 -3.19 6.62 -10.18
C MET A 291 -3.72 6.56 -11.61
N ALA A 292 -5.04 6.66 -11.78
CA ALA A 292 -5.63 6.70 -13.11
C ALA A 292 -5.23 7.97 -13.88
N ASP A 293 -5.09 9.10 -13.20
CA ASP A 293 -4.64 10.36 -13.80
C ASP A 293 -3.17 10.29 -14.22
N ALA A 294 -2.28 9.85 -13.31
CA ALA A 294 -0.85 9.69 -13.57
C ALA A 294 -0.59 8.75 -14.74
N ASN A 295 -1.34 7.64 -14.85
CA ASN A 295 -1.13 6.62 -15.88
C ASN A 295 -2.03 6.79 -17.13
N SER A 296 -2.79 7.88 -17.21
CA SER A 296 -3.83 8.08 -18.23
C SER A 296 -3.33 7.92 -19.68
N ASN A 297 -2.07 8.27 -19.95
CA ASN A 297 -1.43 8.11 -21.25
C ASN A 297 -1.40 6.65 -21.77
N TRP A 298 -1.39 5.67 -20.86
CA TRP A 298 -1.22 4.25 -21.19
C TRP A 298 -2.47 3.42 -20.96
N LEU A 299 -3.52 4.03 -20.41
CA LEU A 299 -4.75 3.36 -20.01
C LEU A 299 -5.91 3.80 -20.89
N SER A 300 -6.68 2.83 -21.39
CA SER A 300 -7.95 3.15 -22.05
C SER A 300 -8.96 3.71 -21.04
N ASN A 301 -10.00 4.40 -21.53
CA ASN A 301 -11.05 4.92 -20.67
C ASN A 301 -11.72 3.82 -19.82
N ASP A 302 -11.95 2.63 -20.37
CA ASP A 302 -12.39 1.44 -19.62
C ASP A 302 -11.41 1.04 -18.50
N SER A 303 -10.12 1.06 -18.80
CA SER A 303 -9.06 0.70 -17.85
C SER A 303 -8.99 1.72 -16.71
N GLN A 304 -9.07 3.02 -17.05
CA GLN A 304 -9.16 4.09 -16.06
C GLN A 304 -10.43 3.97 -15.20
N ASN A 305 -11.57 3.60 -15.77
CA ASN A 305 -12.82 3.42 -15.02
C ASN A 305 -12.75 2.27 -14.01
N THR A 306 -12.12 1.15 -14.37
CA THR A 306 -11.93 0.02 -13.44
C THR A 306 -10.91 0.35 -12.35
N LEU A 307 -9.81 1.02 -12.71
CA LEU A 307 -8.81 1.53 -11.77
C LEU A 307 -9.45 2.49 -10.75
N ARG A 308 -10.20 3.50 -11.21
CA ARG A 308 -10.95 4.44 -10.35
C ARG A 308 -12.07 3.80 -9.55
N TYR A 309 -12.49 2.60 -9.89
CA TYR A 309 -13.50 1.89 -9.12
C TYR A 309 -12.89 1.19 -7.90
N GLY A 310 -11.83 0.41 -8.10
CA GLY A 310 -11.34 -0.51 -7.07
C GLY A 310 -9.84 -0.79 -7.09
N GLY A 311 -9.04 0.02 -7.78
CA GLY A 311 -7.59 -0.15 -7.85
C GLY A 311 -7.09 -1.24 -8.80
N PHE A 312 -7.99 -2.01 -9.41
CA PHE A 312 -7.64 -3.06 -10.37
C PHE A 312 -8.05 -2.66 -11.79
N PHE A 313 -7.27 -3.07 -12.77
CA PHE A 313 -7.53 -2.74 -14.17
C PHE A 313 -6.84 -3.71 -15.11
N GLN A 314 -7.15 -3.60 -16.38
CA GLN A 314 -6.41 -4.29 -17.43
C GLN A 314 -5.72 -3.26 -18.30
N SER A 315 -4.56 -3.58 -18.86
CA SER A 315 -3.87 -2.69 -19.80
C SER A 315 -3.15 -3.52 -20.84
N ARG A 316 -2.95 -2.97 -22.03
CA ARG A 316 -2.29 -3.72 -23.08
C ARG A 316 -0.78 -3.49 -23.04
N LEU A 317 0.00 -4.57 -23.12
CA LEU A 317 1.46 -4.51 -23.06
C LEU A 317 2.13 -4.67 -24.42
N ALA A 318 1.57 -5.55 -25.27
CA ALA A 318 2.09 -5.87 -26.59
C ALA A 318 1.00 -6.49 -27.46
N PRO A 319 1.22 -6.72 -28.77
CA PRO A 319 0.21 -7.35 -29.62
C PRO A 319 -0.16 -8.72 -29.05
N LYS A 320 -1.46 -8.94 -28.82
CA LYS A 320 -1.97 -10.16 -28.18
C LYS A 320 -1.43 -10.44 -26.77
N LEU A 321 -0.88 -9.44 -26.06
CA LEU A 321 -0.46 -9.53 -24.66
C LEU A 321 -1.06 -8.40 -23.83
N ARG A 322 -1.64 -8.76 -22.68
CA ARG A 322 -2.31 -7.84 -21.77
C ARG A 322 -1.81 -8.04 -20.33
N ALA A 323 -1.73 -6.98 -19.56
CA ALA A 323 -1.67 -7.02 -18.10
C ALA A 323 -3.09 -7.10 -17.54
N LEU A 324 -3.32 -8.05 -16.64
CA LEU A 324 -4.40 -8.03 -15.67
C LEU A 324 -3.76 -7.58 -14.37
N VAL A 325 -3.89 -6.29 -14.03
CA VAL A 325 -3.37 -5.73 -12.79
C VAL A 325 -4.37 -6.02 -11.68
N PHE A 326 -3.96 -6.90 -10.78
CA PHE A 326 -4.74 -7.33 -9.64
C PHE A 326 -4.37 -6.46 -8.44
N HIS A 327 -5.36 -5.85 -7.80
CA HIS A 327 -5.19 -5.15 -6.53
C HIS A 327 -5.11 -6.21 -5.42
N SER A 328 -3.91 -6.76 -5.26
CA SER A 328 -3.63 -7.92 -4.42
C SER A 328 -3.55 -7.56 -2.93
N THR A 329 -3.15 -6.33 -2.60
CA THR A 329 -2.93 -5.84 -1.24
C THR A 329 -4.20 -5.66 -0.43
N MET A 330 -5.34 -5.45 -1.10
CA MET A 330 -6.69 -5.55 -0.47
C MET A 330 -7.01 -6.94 0.11
N TRP A 331 -6.18 -7.96 -0.15
CA TRP A 331 -6.37 -9.32 0.34
C TRP A 331 -5.29 -9.73 1.36
N GLU A 332 -4.46 -8.79 1.79
CA GLU A 332 -3.44 -9.03 2.79
C GLU A 332 -4.05 -9.17 4.18
N GLY A 333 -3.45 -9.99 5.05
CA GLY A 333 -3.88 -10.12 6.43
C GLY A 333 -3.73 -8.83 7.26
N ALA A 334 -2.87 -7.91 6.81
CA ALA A 334 -2.66 -6.61 7.46
C ALA A 334 -3.76 -5.58 7.13
N ASP A 335 -4.53 -5.77 6.06
CA ASP A 335 -5.69 -4.94 5.74
C ASP A 335 -6.83 -5.25 6.72
N TRP A 336 -7.16 -4.30 7.60
CA TRP A 336 -8.17 -4.48 8.62
C TRP A 336 -9.59 -4.51 8.05
N TYR A 337 -9.86 -3.85 6.91
CA TYR A 337 -11.14 -3.91 6.23
C TYR A 337 -11.38 -5.30 5.65
N PHE A 338 -10.37 -5.86 4.99
CA PHE A 338 -10.45 -7.23 4.50
C PHE A 338 -10.52 -8.23 5.65
N ALA A 339 -9.65 -8.14 6.65
CA ALA A 339 -9.63 -9.07 7.77
C ALA A 339 -10.95 -9.03 8.58
N ALA A 340 -11.61 -7.88 8.68
CA ALA A 340 -12.92 -7.75 9.32
C ALA A 340 -14.08 -8.33 8.49
N ASN A 341 -13.96 -8.31 7.17
CA ASN A 341 -15.00 -8.71 6.23
C ASN A 341 -14.87 -10.19 5.79
N GLY A 342 -13.67 -10.58 5.34
CA GLY A 342 -13.32 -11.94 4.93
C GLY A 342 -13.90 -12.37 3.58
N THR A 343 -14.35 -11.43 2.73
CA THR A 343 -15.00 -11.72 1.44
C THR A 343 -14.50 -10.81 0.33
N ASP A 344 -14.74 -11.18 -0.93
CA ASP A 344 -14.43 -10.34 -2.10
C ASP A 344 -15.38 -9.13 -2.22
N PHE A 345 -15.19 -8.14 -1.35
CA PHE A 345 -16.13 -7.03 -1.22
C PHE A 345 -16.09 -6.04 -2.39
N VAL A 346 -15.14 -6.17 -3.31
CA VAL A 346 -15.04 -5.37 -4.54
C VAL A 346 -15.46 -6.12 -5.80
N GLY A 347 -15.68 -7.44 -5.71
CA GLY A 347 -16.04 -8.29 -6.85
C GLY A 347 -14.88 -8.46 -7.84
N GLN A 348 -13.65 -8.31 -7.38
CA GLN A 348 -12.44 -8.30 -8.21
C GLN A 348 -12.21 -9.66 -8.86
N PHE A 349 -12.44 -10.78 -8.16
CA PHE A 349 -12.22 -12.11 -8.74
C PHE A 349 -13.22 -12.41 -9.87
N SER A 350 -14.47 -11.97 -9.74
CA SER A 350 -15.45 -12.08 -10.83
C SER A 350 -15.09 -11.19 -12.01
N TRP A 351 -14.62 -9.97 -11.76
CA TRP A 351 -14.12 -9.09 -12.82
C TRP A 351 -12.90 -9.70 -13.54
N ALA A 352 -11.93 -10.23 -12.80
CA ALA A 352 -10.75 -10.88 -13.36
C ALA A 352 -11.12 -12.09 -14.24
N ARG A 353 -12.10 -12.90 -13.81
CA ARG A 353 -12.63 -14.01 -14.63
C ARG A 353 -13.24 -13.53 -15.95
N ASP A 354 -13.97 -12.41 -15.93
CA ASP A 354 -14.55 -11.80 -17.13
C ASP A 354 -13.45 -11.30 -18.09
N VAL A 355 -12.43 -10.60 -17.57
CA VAL A 355 -11.25 -10.15 -18.35
C VAL A 355 -10.53 -11.35 -18.99
N LEU A 356 -10.25 -12.40 -18.22
CA LEU A 356 -9.56 -13.60 -18.73
C LEU A 356 -10.39 -14.34 -19.78
N GLN A 357 -11.71 -14.37 -19.64
CA GLN A 357 -12.61 -14.97 -20.63
C GLN A 357 -12.60 -14.17 -21.94
N GLN A 358 -12.73 -12.84 -21.87
CA GLN A 358 -12.63 -11.95 -23.04
C GLN A 358 -11.26 -12.08 -23.72
N ALA A 359 -10.17 -12.13 -22.96
CA ALA A 359 -8.81 -12.32 -23.49
C ALA A 359 -8.69 -13.65 -24.25
N ARG A 360 -9.24 -14.74 -23.71
CA ARG A 360 -9.28 -16.05 -24.37
C ARG A 360 -10.03 -16.02 -25.69
N GLU A 361 -11.21 -15.40 -25.73
CA GLU A 361 -12.01 -15.25 -26.95
C GLU A 361 -11.29 -14.46 -28.06
N ARG A 362 -10.40 -13.56 -27.65
CA ARG A 362 -9.59 -12.72 -28.54
C ARG A 362 -8.25 -13.35 -28.91
N GLY A 363 -7.92 -14.51 -28.35
CA GLY A 363 -6.62 -15.15 -28.53
C GLY A 363 -5.46 -14.33 -27.94
N GLU A 364 -5.71 -13.57 -26.88
CA GLU A 364 -4.69 -12.82 -26.14
C GLU A 364 -4.06 -13.70 -25.04
N LYS A 365 -2.80 -13.43 -24.73
CA LYS A 365 -2.10 -13.91 -23.53
C LYS A 365 -2.19 -12.84 -22.44
N VAL A 366 -2.12 -13.26 -21.19
CA VAL A 366 -2.28 -12.39 -20.03
C VAL A 366 -1.12 -12.60 -19.08
N TYR A 367 -0.49 -11.50 -18.67
CA TYR A 367 0.31 -11.44 -17.46
C TYR A 367 -0.61 -11.00 -16.33
N VAL A 368 -0.62 -11.77 -15.24
CA VAL A 368 -1.26 -11.34 -14.01
C VAL A 368 -0.19 -10.62 -13.23
N LEU A 369 -0.41 -9.35 -12.98
CA LEU A 369 0.49 -8.48 -12.23
C LEU A 369 -0.12 -8.22 -10.86
#